data_AF-A0A9J6GC03-F1
#
_entry.id   AF-A0A9J6GC03-F1
#
_cell.length_a   1.000
_cell.length_b   1.000
_cell.length_c   1.000
_cell.angle_alpha   90.00
_cell.angle_beta   90.00
_cell.angle_gamma   90.00
#
_symmetry.space_group_name_H-M   'P 1'
#
loop_
_entity.id
_entity.type
_entity.pdbx_description
1 polymer ?
#
loop_
_entity_poly.entity_id
_entity_poly.type
_entity_poly.pdbx_seq_one_letter_code
_entity_poly.pdbx_strand_id
1 'polypeptide(L)'
;MSDAPDRISFPIVGWEFNLSAIPTVTEKCAKKFYARRTGTARSSKRSYNFYVEQYVQTASLWMNSKQLSNGLVYVKAACFRSKKKNAGPYVAMFAFDKENIVDGIGDCPAGKVACNQLMATIRTVIHLQSNGFSEPPDQLSCTDLPQQWRVPRDNQIKGRSIQSLNWRGVRDGGSALPKLAHPKESRAFQRSIQEQQQAKQKLAKGLLALEPKNAFAKALPSTQSQQHRETLYGPASILAPLSYQQYLLPHGFDVHLSGVSLCIQSPAQSLPTLPLFTSSLPWVPQPHLARDDIPQTIQVSNEAAQDLERGTRKQSTSTTWQNERHLRLTSSKFGTVLTRKVWSTKGRQNLKTPRDLSRVPSIE
;
A
#
# COMPACT_ATOMS: atom_id res chain seq x y z
N MET A 1 -17.55 -50.82 -3.71
CA MET A 1 -16.52 -49.92 -4.28
C MET A 1 -17.25 -48.63 -4.64
N SER A 2 -17.13 -47.59 -3.82
CA SER A 2 -17.80 -46.30 -4.09
C SER A 2 -16.96 -45.52 -5.09
N ASP A 3 -17.51 -45.28 -6.28
CA ASP A 3 -16.89 -44.42 -7.28
C ASP A 3 -16.62 -43.05 -6.66
N ALA A 4 -15.34 -42.65 -6.66
CA ALA A 4 -14.98 -41.27 -6.38
C ALA A 4 -15.60 -40.42 -7.51
N PRO A 5 -16.26 -39.29 -7.21
CA PRO A 5 -16.84 -38.46 -8.26
C PRO A 5 -15.73 -38.02 -9.22
N ASP A 6 -15.95 -38.25 -10.51
CA ASP A 6 -15.03 -37.84 -11.58
C ASP A 6 -14.60 -36.38 -11.37
N ARG A 7 -13.29 -36.17 -11.31
CA ARG A 7 -12.74 -34.81 -11.14
C ARG A 7 -13.07 -33.98 -12.37
N ILE A 8 -13.63 -32.80 -12.15
CA ILE A 8 -13.85 -31.83 -13.22
C ILE A 8 -12.51 -31.48 -13.86
N SER A 9 -12.43 -31.66 -15.18
CA SER A 9 -11.31 -31.20 -15.98
C SER A 9 -11.39 -29.69 -16.15
N PHE A 10 -10.24 -29.02 -16.02
CA PHE A 10 -10.13 -27.57 -16.17
C PHE A 10 -9.48 -27.22 -17.52
N PRO A 11 -9.92 -26.13 -18.18
CA PRO A 11 -9.36 -25.72 -19.45
C PRO A 11 -7.90 -25.27 -19.31
N ILE A 12 -7.15 -25.43 -20.40
CA ILE A 12 -5.72 -25.04 -20.48
C ILE A 12 -5.50 -23.84 -21.40
N VAL A 13 -6.41 -23.61 -22.36
CA VAL A 13 -6.34 -22.54 -23.37
C VAL A 13 -7.69 -21.81 -23.45
N GLY A 14 -7.90 -20.89 -24.40
CA GLY A 14 -9.21 -20.26 -24.63
C GLY A 14 -9.70 -19.35 -23.50
N TRP A 15 -8.77 -18.69 -22.80
CA TRP A 15 -9.07 -17.79 -21.71
C TRP A 15 -9.36 -16.37 -22.23
N GLU A 16 -10.44 -15.75 -21.75
CA GLU A 16 -10.92 -14.43 -22.17
C GLU A 16 -11.06 -13.50 -20.96
N PHE A 17 -10.84 -12.19 -21.17
CA PHE A 17 -11.09 -11.14 -20.18
C PHE A 17 -12.56 -10.72 -20.22
N ASN A 18 -13.45 -11.55 -19.70
CA ASN A 18 -14.88 -11.24 -19.68
C ASN A 18 -15.49 -11.76 -18.38
N LEU A 19 -16.04 -10.86 -17.58
CA LEU A 19 -16.73 -11.19 -16.33
C LEU A 19 -18.24 -11.31 -16.52
N SER A 20 -18.80 -10.65 -17.54
CA SER A 20 -20.23 -10.62 -17.86
C SER A 20 -20.82 -12.02 -18.14
N ALA A 21 -20.02 -12.94 -18.68
CA ALA A 21 -20.47 -14.32 -18.93
C ALA A 21 -20.21 -15.27 -17.74
N ILE A 22 -19.66 -14.78 -16.63
CA ILE A 22 -19.60 -15.55 -15.39
C ILE A 22 -21.01 -15.56 -14.77
N PRO A 23 -21.57 -16.73 -14.42
CA PRO A 23 -22.85 -16.82 -13.71
C PRO A 23 -22.86 -15.95 -12.46
N THR A 24 -24.00 -15.37 -12.10
CA THR A 24 -24.09 -14.50 -10.92
C THR A 24 -23.82 -15.32 -9.67
N VAL A 25 -22.75 -14.98 -8.95
CA VAL A 25 -22.36 -15.67 -7.72
C VAL A 25 -22.74 -14.82 -6.52
N THR A 26 -23.30 -15.45 -5.48
CA THR A 26 -23.62 -14.78 -4.21
C THR A 26 -22.71 -15.26 -3.09
N GLU A 27 -22.61 -14.48 -2.00
CA GLU A 27 -21.90 -14.91 -0.80
C GLU A 27 -22.50 -16.20 -0.21
N LYS A 28 -23.79 -16.47 -0.44
CA LYS A 28 -24.45 -17.73 -0.07
C LYS A 28 -23.88 -18.91 -0.87
N CYS A 29 -23.71 -18.75 -2.19
CA CYS A 29 -23.09 -19.75 -3.06
C CYS A 29 -21.64 -20.03 -2.64
N ALA A 30 -20.87 -18.97 -2.36
CA ALA A 30 -19.49 -19.07 -1.89
C ALA A 30 -19.40 -19.86 -0.57
N LYS A 31 -20.24 -19.54 0.42
CA LYS A 31 -20.30 -20.25 1.70
C LYS A 31 -20.69 -21.72 1.54
N LYS A 32 -21.66 -22.03 0.67
CA LYS A 32 -22.07 -23.41 0.35
C LYS A 32 -20.94 -24.22 -0.29
N PHE A 33 -20.22 -23.63 -1.26
CA PHE A 33 -19.02 -24.23 -1.86
C PHE A 33 -17.95 -24.50 -0.80
N TYR A 34 -17.67 -23.52 0.04
CA TYR A 34 -16.60 -23.61 1.02
C TYR A 34 -16.92 -24.63 2.13
N ALA A 35 -18.17 -24.72 2.58
CA ALA A 35 -18.62 -25.71 3.55
C ALA A 35 -18.46 -27.16 3.03
N ARG A 36 -18.79 -27.41 1.76
CA ARG A 36 -18.59 -28.74 1.12
C ARG A 36 -17.13 -29.19 1.10
N ARG A 37 -16.18 -28.28 1.16
CA ARG A 37 -14.73 -28.55 1.15
C ARG A 37 -14.08 -28.46 2.54
N THR A 38 -14.86 -28.73 3.60
CA THR A 38 -14.43 -28.69 5.01
C THR A 38 -13.90 -27.33 5.47
N GLY A 39 -14.37 -26.24 4.84
CA GLY A 39 -14.01 -24.88 5.20
C GLY A 39 -14.47 -24.51 6.60
N THR A 40 -13.55 -24.00 7.42
CA THR A 40 -13.86 -23.54 8.78
C THR A 40 -14.22 -22.05 8.78
N ALA A 41 -15.04 -21.63 9.76
CA ALA A 41 -15.32 -20.20 9.98
C ALA A 41 -14.04 -19.36 10.16
N ARG A 42 -13.00 -19.95 10.78
CA ARG A 42 -11.67 -19.32 10.92
C ARG A 42 -11.02 -19.06 9.56
N SER A 43 -11.04 -20.04 8.67
CA SER A 43 -10.47 -19.88 7.31
C SER A 43 -11.27 -18.90 6.45
N SER A 44 -12.60 -18.91 6.56
CA SER A 44 -13.46 -17.92 5.90
C SER A 44 -13.19 -16.48 6.38
N LYS A 45 -12.96 -16.28 7.69
CA LYS A 45 -12.53 -14.97 8.23
C LYS A 45 -11.15 -14.57 7.70
N ARG A 46 -10.22 -15.52 7.55
CA ARG A 46 -8.87 -15.23 7.04
C ARG A 46 -8.85 -14.91 5.54
N SER A 47 -9.74 -15.50 4.75
CA SER A 47 -9.87 -15.18 3.33
C SER A 47 -10.36 -13.74 3.10
N TYR A 48 -11.11 -13.17 4.06
CA TYR A 48 -11.51 -11.75 4.00
C TYR A 48 -10.29 -10.84 3.91
N ASN A 49 -9.24 -11.09 4.69
CA ASN A 49 -8.01 -10.30 4.63
C ASN A 49 -7.30 -10.46 3.28
N PHE A 50 -7.32 -11.66 2.69
CA PHE A 50 -6.74 -11.87 1.35
C PHE A 50 -7.47 -11.06 0.28
N TYR A 51 -8.79 -10.99 0.39
CA TYR A 51 -9.63 -10.18 -0.49
C TYR A 51 -9.38 -8.68 -0.27
N VAL A 52 -9.54 -8.16 0.96
CA VAL A 52 -9.43 -6.72 1.24
C VAL A 52 -8.02 -6.18 1.06
N GLU A 53 -7.00 -6.95 1.44
CA GLU A 53 -5.61 -6.54 1.29
C GLU A 53 -5.08 -6.84 -0.12
N GLN A 54 -5.92 -7.10 -1.13
CA GLN A 54 -5.50 -7.29 -2.54
C GLN A 54 -4.40 -8.36 -2.70
N TYR A 55 -4.59 -9.53 -2.09
CA TYR A 55 -3.77 -10.71 -2.42
C TYR A 55 -4.23 -11.37 -3.71
N VAL A 56 -5.51 -11.26 -4.06
CA VAL A 56 -6.01 -11.67 -5.38
C VAL A 56 -5.66 -10.55 -6.37
N GLN A 57 -4.97 -10.90 -7.46
CA GLN A 57 -4.69 -9.97 -8.54
C GLN A 57 -5.94 -9.85 -9.41
N THR A 58 -6.69 -8.76 -9.28
CA THR A 58 -7.95 -8.59 -10.01
C THR A 58 -7.75 -8.65 -11.52
N ALA A 59 -6.71 -8.00 -12.06
CA ALA A 59 -6.35 -8.03 -13.47
C ALA A 59 -5.94 -9.41 -14.02
N SER A 60 -5.75 -10.39 -13.14
CA SER A 60 -5.45 -11.78 -13.53
C SER A 60 -6.68 -12.67 -13.58
N LEU A 61 -7.89 -12.10 -13.46
CA LEU A 61 -9.14 -12.84 -13.63
C LEU A 61 -9.38 -13.12 -15.11
N TRP A 62 -9.54 -14.40 -15.45
CA TRP A 62 -9.90 -14.83 -16.78
C TRP A 62 -11.06 -15.80 -16.72
N MET A 63 -11.87 -15.81 -17.77
CA MET A 63 -12.95 -16.78 -17.93
C MET A 63 -12.70 -17.72 -19.12
N ASN A 64 -13.40 -18.86 -19.15
CA ASN A 64 -13.52 -19.71 -20.32
C ASN A 64 -14.87 -20.45 -20.27
N SER A 65 -15.68 -20.37 -21.31
CA SER A 65 -16.96 -21.11 -21.43
C SER A 65 -17.04 -22.00 -22.67
N LYS A 66 -16.01 -22.02 -23.50
CA LYS A 66 -16.06 -22.55 -24.87
C LYS A 66 -15.23 -23.81 -25.07
N GLN A 67 -14.20 -24.04 -24.25
CA GLN A 67 -13.24 -25.12 -24.55
C GLN A 67 -13.79 -26.53 -24.29
N LEU A 68 -14.50 -26.74 -23.17
CA LEU A 68 -14.82 -28.10 -22.71
C LEU A 68 -16.22 -28.59 -23.09
N SER A 69 -17.01 -27.78 -23.80
CA SER A 69 -18.35 -28.12 -24.36
C SER A 69 -19.31 -28.81 -23.38
N ASN A 70 -19.13 -28.60 -22.08
CA ASN A 70 -19.88 -29.25 -20.99
C ASN A 70 -20.90 -28.31 -20.33
N GLY A 71 -21.13 -27.14 -20.93
CA GLY A 71 -22.05 -26.12 -20.41
C GLY A 71 -21.54 -25.40 -19.15
N LEU A 72 -20.30 -25.65 -18.70
CA LEU A 72 -19.72 -24.99 -17.55
C LEU A 72 -18.95 -23.73 -17.96
N VAL A 73 -18.95 -22.76 -17.05
CA VAL A 73 -18.09 -21.58 -17.13
C VAL A 73 -16.94 -21.74 -16.17
N TYR A 74 -15.72 -21.48 -16.62
CA TYR A 74 -14.51 -21.59 -15.84
C TYR A 74 -13.94 -20.22 -15.55
N VAL A 75 -13.39 -20.03 -14.36
CA VAL A 75 -12.67 -18.81 -13.99
C VAL A 75 -11.32 -19.19 -13.42
N LYS A 76 -10.28 -18.42 -13.73
CA LYS A 76 -8.99 -18.50 -13.05
C LYS A 76 -8.51 -17.14 -12.58
N ALA A 77 -7.77 -17.11 -11.48
CA ALA A 77 -7.10 -15.91 -10.98
C ALA A 77 -5.78 -16.26 -10.29
N ALA A 78 -4.83 -15.32 -10.33
CA ALA A 78 -3.62 -15.36 -9.54
C ALA A 78 -3.86 -14.74 -8.14
N CYS A 79 -3.39 -15.44 -7.10
CA CYS A 79 -3.51 -15.04 -5.71
C CYS A 79 -2.17 -15.20 -4.99
N PHE A 80 -1.65 -14.12 -4.44
CA PHE A 80 -0.41 -14.10 -3.69
C PHE A 80 -0.47 -14.92 -2.41
N ARG A 81 0.71 -15.36 -1.96
CA ARG A 81 0.87 -16.08 -0.70
C ARG A 81 0.67 -15.12 0.46
N SER A 82 0.11 -15.61 1.58
CA SER A 82 -0.03 -14.83 2.82
C SER A 82 1.28 -14.13 3.17
N LYS A 83 1.25 -12.83 3.42
CA LYS A 83 2.42 -12.00 3.79
C LYS A 83 3.53 -11.91 2.73
N LYS A 84 3.37 -12.47 1.52
CA LYS A 84 4.41 -12.50 0.48
C LYS A 84 3.82 -12.14 -0.88
N LYS A 85 3.55 -10.84 -1.10
CA LYS A 85 3.15 -10.29 -2.41
C LYS A 85 4.30 -10.16 -3.42
N ASN A 86 5.53 -10.37 -2.98
CA ASN A 86 6.72 -10.28 -3.83
C ASN A 86 7.15 -11.65 -4.39
N ALA A 87 6.48 -12.73 -3.96
CA ALA A 87 6.72 -14.08 -4.47
C ALA A 87 5.73 -14.41 -5.58
N GLY A 88 6.06 -15.40 -6.42
CA GLY A 88 5.15 -15.91 -7.44
C GLY A 88 3.77 -16.28 -6.85
N PRO A 89 2.67 -15.79 -7.45
CA PRO A 89 1.32 -16.08 -6.98
C PRO A 89 0.95 -17.54 -7.24
N TYR A 90 -0.04 -18.01 -6.50
CA TYR A 90 -0.75 -19.26 -6.74
C TYR A 90 -1.90 -19.02 -7.72
N VAL A 91 -2.25 -20.00 -8.55
CA VAL A 91 -3.43 -19.99 -9.41
C VAL A 91 -4.59 -20.68 -8.72
N ALA A 92 -5.72 -19.98 -8.65
CA ALA A 92 -7.02 -20.50 -8.24
C ALA A 92 -7.92 -20.63 -9.47
N MET A 93 -8.56 -21.77 -9.65
CA MET A 93 -9.50 -22.04 -10.74
C MET A 93 -10.84 -22.52 -10.20
N PHE A 94 -11.92 -22.21 -10.90
CA PHE A 94 -13.30 -22.54 -10.55
C PHE A 94 -14.06 -22.99 -11.77
N ALA A 95 -15.03 -23.89 -11.55
CA ALA A 95 -16.03 -24.27 -12.53
C ALA A 95 -17.41 -23.90 -11.97
N PHE A 96 -18.23 -23.26 -12.81
CA PHE A 96 -19.56 -22.77 -12.48
C PHE A 96 -20.58 -23.41 -13.43
N ASP A 97 -21.71 -23.81 -12.86
CA ASP A 97 -22.95 -24.00 -13.61
C ASP A 97 -23.76 -22.70 -13.54
N LYS A 98 -25.00 -22.71 -14.04
CA LYS A 98 -25.86 -21.51 -14.10
C LYS A 98 -26.10 -20.86 -12.73
N GLU A 99 -26.02 -21.61 -11.63
CA GLU A 99 -26.45 -21.15 -10.29
C GLU A 99 -25.42 -21.41 -9.18
N ASN A 100 -24.48 -22.32 -9.38
CA ASN A 100 -23.59 -22.84 -8.36
C ASN A 100 -22.13 -22.91 -8.81
N ILE A 101 -21.25 -22.87 -7.82
CA ILE A 101 -19.84 -23.24 -7.97
C ILE A 101 -19.77 -24.77 -7.91
N VAL A 102 -19.44 -25.42 -9.01
CA VAL A 102 -19.43 -26.89 -9.11
C VAL A 102 -18.17 -27.44 -8.44
N ASP A 103 -17.01 -26.92 -8.82
CA ASP A 103 -15.71 -27.29 -8.26
C ASP A 103 -14.74 -26.10 -8.28
N GLY A 104 -13.64 -26.23 -7.54
CA GLY A 104 -12.53 -25.29 -7.57
C GLY A 104 -11.24 -25.93 -7.10
N ILE A 105 -10.14 -25.54 -7.74
CA ILE A 105 -8.80 -26.07 -7.45
C ILE A 105 -7.82 -24.91 -7.30
N GLY A 106 -6.97 -25.01 -6.29
CA GLY A 106 -5.80 -24.14 -6.15
C GLY A 106 -4.51 -24.94 -6.31
N ASP A 107 -3.49 -24.32 -6.87
CA ASP A 107 -2.12 -24.87 -6.89
C ASP A 107 -1.35 -24.64 -5.57
N CYS A 108 -1.98 -24.02 -4.58
CA CYS A 108 -1.41 -23.88 -3.25
C CYS A 108 -1.41 -25.23 -2.50
N PRO A 109 -0.57 -25.42 -1.47
CA PRO A 109 -0.51 -26.69 -0.71
C PRO A 109 -1.85 -27.14 -0.12
N ALA A 110 -2.75 -26.19 0.15
CA ALA A 110 -4.09 -26.45 0.67
C ALA A 110 -5.18 -26.43 -0.43
N GLY A 111 -4.84 -26.31 -1.71
CA GLY A 111 -5.80 -26.05 -2.79
C GLY A 111 -6.76 -27.20 -3.09
N LYS A 112 -6.51 -28.39 -2.53
CA LYS A 112 -7.44 -29.53 -2.53
C LYS A 112 -8.54 -29.45 -1.47
N VAL A 113 -8.42 -28.53 -0.51
CA VAL A 113 -9.42 -28.25 0.54
C VAL A 113 -9.94 -26.81 0.41
N ALA A 114 -10.83 -26.39 1.30
CA ALA A 114 -11.28 -25.01 1.42
C ALA A 114 -10.14 -24.07 1.86
N CYS A 115 -9.32 -23.60 0.91
CA CYS A 115 -8.20 -22.70 1.19
C CYS A 115 -8.59 -21.21 1.08
N ASN A 116 -7.84 -20.36 1.78
CA ASN A 116 -8.13 -18.92 1.82
C ASN A 116 -8.05 -18.27 0.44
N GLN A 117 -7.18 -18.75 -0.45
CA GLN A 117 -7.02 -18.24 -1.82
C GLN A 117 -8.28 -18.48 -2.65
N LEU A 118 -8.89 -19.67 -2.53
CA LEU A 118 -10.11 -19.98 -3.26
C LEU A 118 -11.25 -19.05 -2.82
N MET A 119 -11.50 -18.95 -1.52
CA MET A 119 -12.58 -18.09 -1.01
C MET A 119 -12.34 -16.60 -1.31
N ALA A 120 -11.10 -16.13 -1.20
CA ALA A 120 -10.78 -14.74 -1.54
C ALA A 120 -11.01 -14.44 -3.02
N THR A 121 -10.71 -15.39 -3.90
CA THR A 121 -10.95 -15.27 -5.34
C THR A 121 -12.45 -15.19 -5.64
N ILE A 122 -13.27 -16.07 -5.07
CA ILE A 122 -14.74 -16.01 -5.22
C ILE A 122 -15.29 -14.69 -4.70
N ARG A 123 -14.84 -14.22 -3.53
CA ARG A 123 -15.25 -12.91 -2.98
C ARG A 123 -14.87 -11.75 -3.91
N THR A 124 -13.74 -11.86 -4.60
CA THR A 124 -13.33 -10.87 -5.61
C THR A 124 -14.29 -10.88 -6.80
N VAL A 125 -14.66 -12.07 -7.31
CA VAL A 125 -15.66 -12.20 -8.40
C VAL A 125 -17.00 -11.60 -7.98
N ILE A 126 -17.50 -11.95 -6.79
CA ILE A 126 -18.76 -11.41 -6.24
C ILE A 126 -18.70 -9.89 -6.18
N HIS A 127 -17.58 -9.33 -5.69
CA HIS A 127 -17.42 -7.89 -5.57
C HIS A 127 -17.41 -7.17 -6.92
N LEU A 128 -16.74 -7.73 -7.92
CA LEU A 128 -16.72 -7.16 -9.26
C LEU A 128 -18.11 -7.20 -9.91
N GLN A 129 -18.80 -8.33 -9.79
CA GLN A 129 -20.18 -8.47 -10.27
C GLN A 129 -21.12 -7.48 -9.57
N SER A 130 -21.02 -7.32 -8.24
CA SER A 130 -21.88 -6.40 -7.48
C SER A 130 -21.65 -4.92 -7.82
N ASN A 131 -20.48 -4.59 -8.36
CA ASN A 131 -20.15 -3.24 -8.82
C ASN A 131 -20.30 -3.07 -10.35
N GLY A 132 -20.85 -4.06 -11.04
CA GLY A 132 -21.17 -3.96 -12.47
C GLY A 132 -19.97 -4.03 -13.42
N PHE A 133 -18.85 -4.60 -13.00
CA PHE A 133 -17.69 -4.78 -13.88
C PHE A 133 -17.95 -5.88 -14.91
N SER A 134 -17.91 -5.53 -16.20
CA SER A 134 -17.97 -6.48 -17.32
C SER A 134 -16.63 -7.12 -17.64
N GLU A 135 -15.52 -6.47 -17.27
CA GLU A 135 -14.15 -6.94 -17.44
C GLU A 135 -13.33 -6.69 -16.17
N PRO A 136 -12.26 -7.47 -15.93
CA PRO A 136 -11.38 -7.21 -14.80
C PRO A 136 -10.70 -5.84 -14.93
N PRO A 137 -10.60 -5.05 -13.84
CA PRO A 137 -9.86 -3.79 -13.86
C PRO A 137 -8.39 -3.99 -14.23
N ASP A 138 -7.83 -3.04 -14.97
CA ASP A 138 -6.42 -3.03 -15.35
C ASP A 138 -5.49 -3.03 -14.13
N GLN A 139 -4.35 -3.71 -14.27
CA GLN A 139 -3.27 -3.59 -13.30
C GLN A 139 -2.53 -2.27 -13.52
N LEU A 140 -2.94 -1.25 -12.77
CA LEU A 140 -2.24 0.04 -12.76
C LEU A 140 -0.86 -0.12 -12.14
N SER A 141 0.17 0.39 -12.83
CA SER A 141 1.51 0.47 -12.27
C SER A 141 1.57 1.53 -11.16
N CYS A 142 2.59 1.48 -10.32
CA CYS A 142 2.81 2.52 -9.30
C CYS A 142 3.00 3.93 -9.90
N THR A 143 3.28 4.02 -11.21
CA THR A 143 3.40 5.26 -11.97
C THR A 143 2.10 5.69 -12.67
N ASP A 144 1.16 4.77 -12.90
CA ASP A 144 -0.17 5.11 -13.44
C ASP A 144 -1.11 5.61 -12.34
N LEU A 145 -0.81 5.29 -11.08
CA LEU A 145 -1.49 5.85 -9.92
C LEU A 145 -0.93 7.26 -9.62
N PRO A 146 -1.80 8.23 -9.23
CA PRO A 146 -1.35 9.54 -8.78
C PRO A 146 -0.28 9.42 -7.70
N GLN A 147 0.75 10.25 -7.79
CA GLN A 147 1.85 10.27 -6.84
C GLN A 147 1.34 10.45 -5.39
N GLN A 148 1.31 9.37 -4.61
CA GLN A 148 0.71 9.39 -3.27
C GLN A 148 1.52 10.19 -2.23
N TRP A 149 2.81 10.47 -2.50
CA TRP A 149 3.73 11.10 -1.55
C TRP A 149 3.91 12.62 -1.77
N ARG A 150 3.65 13.11 -2.98
CA ARG A 150 3.69 14.54 -3.34
C ARG A 150 2.49 14.88 -4.21
N VAL A 151 1.30 14.87 -3.62
CA VAL A 151 0.18 15.61 -4.19
C VAL A 151 0.51 17.10 -3.98
N PRO A 152 0.58 17.95 -5.03
CA PRO A 152 0.70 19.39 -4.85
C PRO A 152 -0.38 19.85 -3.87
N ARG A 153 0.01 20.58 -2.84
CA ARG A 153 -0.94 21.09 -1.86
C ARG A 153 -1.73 22.22 -2.51
N ASP A 154 -2.79 21.89 -3.24
CA ASP A 154 -3.76 22.90 -3.60
C ASP A 154 -4.40 23.44 -2.32
N ASN A 155 -4.77 24.73 -2.33
CA ASN A 155 -5.37 25.46 -1.22
C ASN A 155 -6.66 24.81 -0.65
N GLN A 156 -7.17 23.76 -1.29
CA GLN A 156 -8.38 23.03 -0.86
C GLN A 156 -8.10 21.78 -0.01
N ILE A 157 -6.89 21.22 0.00
CA ILE A 157 -6.56 20.06 0.84
C ILE A 157 -6.09 20.55 2.21
N LYS A 158 -7.04 20.76 3.13
CA LYS A 158 -6.72 21.06 4.53
C LYS A 158 -5.87 19.93 5.11
N GLY A 159 -4.68 20.27 5.64
CA GLY A 159 -3.83 19.33 6.36
C GLY A 159 -4.64 18.64 7.46
N ARG A 160 -4.84 17.33 7.32
CA ARG A 160 -5.52 16.51 8.31
C ARG A 160 -4.48 16.07 9.33
N SER A 161 -4.73 16.35 10.61
CA SER A 161 -3.87 15.86 11.69
C SER A 161 -3.74 14.34 11.56
N ILE A 162 -2.55 13.78 11.86
CA ILE A 162 -2.36 12.33 11.98
C ILE A 162 -3.37 11.70 12.96
N GLN A 163 -3.93 12.52 13.86
CA GLN A 163 -4.97 12.18 14.83
C GLN A 163 -6.39 12.07 14.22
N SER A 164 -6.60 12.56 12.99
CA SER A 164 -7.84 12.39 12.22
C SER A 164 -7.81 11.17 11.29
N LEU A 165 -6.73 10.38 11.35
CA LEU A 165 -6.62 9.12 10.62
C LEU A 165 -7.54 8.07 11.25
N ASN A 166 -8.39 7.49 10.41
CA ASN A 166 -9.36 6.49 10.81
C ASN A 166 -8.69 5.10 10.81
N TRP A 167 -8.29 4.61 11.98
CA TRP A 167 -7.72 3.29 12.13
C TRP A 167 -8.83 2.24 12.12
N ARG A 168 -8.97 1.51 11.02
CA ARG A 168 -9.92 0.41 10.89
C ARG A 168 -9.17 -0.91 10.93
N GLY A 169 -9.61 -1.82 11.78
CA GLY A 169 -9.14 -3.21 11.70
C GLY A 169 -9.80 -3.89 10.52
N VAL A 170 -9.03 -4.49 9.61
CA VAL A 170 -9.56 -5.32 8.52
C VAL A 170 -10.16 -6.59 9.14
N ARG A 171 -11.48 -6.62 9.32
CA ARG A 171 -12.23 -7.78 9.84
C ARG A 171 -13.59 -7.85 9.16
N ASP A 172 -13.98 -9.05 8.73
CA ASP A 172 -15.32 -9.35 8.22
C ASP A 172 -16.36 -9.08 9.33
N GLY A 173 -17.37 -8.24 9.04
CA GLY A 173 -18.30 -7.73 10.05
C GLY A 173 -17.67 -6.82 11.12
N GLY A 174 -16.50 -6.24 10.83
CA GLY A 174 -15.84 -5.27 11.72
C GLY A 174 -16.68 -4.01 11.91
N SER A 175 -16.49 -3.34 13.05
CA SER A 175 -17.20 -2.08 13.33
C SER A 175 -16.95 -1.05 12.24
N ALA A 176 -18.03 -0.41 11.78
CA ALA A 176 -17.97 0.76 10.90
C ALA A 176 -17.38 1.99 11.60
N LEU A 177 -17.23 1.94 12.93
CA LEU A 177 -16.65 3.03 13.72
C LEU A 177 -15.11 2.92 13.73
N PRO A 178 -14.40 4.05 13.59
CA PRO A 178 -12.95 4.12 13.79
C PRO A 178 -12.55 3.53 15.15
N LYS A 179 -11.42 2.83 15.20
CA LYS A 179 -10.74 2.63 16.48
C LYS A 179 -10.02 3.91 16.83
N LEU A 180 -10.43 4.54 17.93
CA LEU A 180 -9.67 5.64 18.52
C LEU A 180 -8.37 5.07 19.10
N ALA A 181 -7.26 5.75 18.83
CA ALA A 181 -5.97 5.38 19.38
C ALA A 181 -5.92 5.84 20.84
N HIS A 182 -6.18 4.94 21.79
CA HIS A 182 -6.00 5.25 23.20
C HIS A 182 -4.51 5.14 23.57
N PRO A 183 -3.94 6.12 24.31
CA PRO A 183 -2.67 5.93 24.97
C PRO A 183 -2.72 4.65 25.79
N LYS A 184 -1.75 3.75 25.59
CA LYS A 184 -1.70 2.48 26.32
C LYS A 184 -1.48 2.79 27.80
N GLU A 185 -2.44 2.44 28.64
CA GLU A 185 -2.23 2.35 30.09
C GLU A 185 -1.28 1.17 30.34
N SER A 186 -0.03 1.46 30.70
CA SER A 186 1.00 0.43 30.87
C SER A 186 0.90 -0.30 32.21
N ARG A 187 0.05 0.16 33.13
CA ARG A 187 -0.18 -0.50 34.42
C ARG A 187 -1.00 -1.78 34.23
N ALA A 188 -0.62 -2.83 34.96
CA ALA A 188 -1.32 -4.13 34.94
C ALA A 188 -2.77 -4.04 35.44
N PHE A 189 -3.05 -3.09 36.34
CA PHE A 189 -4.38 -2.82 36.88
C PHE A 189 -4.63 -1.31 36.89
N GLN A 190 -5.85 -0.93 36.55
CA GLN A 190 -6.28 0.46 36.60
C GLN A 190 -6.40 0.89 38.06
N ARG A 191 -5.75 2.01 38.42
CA ARG A 191 -5.90 2.61 39.76
C ARG A 191 -7.18 3.42 39.85
N SER A 192 -7.81 3.40 41.01
CA SER A 192 -8.85 4.37 41.34
C SER A 192 -8.27 5.79 41.39
N ILE A 193 -9.14 6.80 41.32
CA ILE A 193 -8.74 8.21 41.44
C ILE A 193 -7.98 8.46 42.75
N GLN A 194 -8.46 7.89 43.86
CA GLN A 194 -7.81 7.99 45.17
C GLN A 194 -6.41 7.37 45.18
N GLU A 195 -6.25 6.16 44.65
CA GLU A 195 -4.96 5.49 44.56
C GLU A 195 -3.97 6.27 43.68
N GLN A 196 -4.46 6.90 42.61
CA GLN A 196 -3.64 7.74 41.75
C GLN A 196 -3.21 9.03 42.46
N GLN A 197 -4.08 9.63 43.28
CA GLN A 197 -3.78 10.79 44.13
C GLN A 197 -2.69 10.46 45.16
N GLN A 198 -2.85 9.34 45.88
CA GLN A 198 -1.89 8.89 46.89
C GLN A 198 -0.52 8.58 46.26
N ALA A 199 -0.50 7.93 45.08
CA ALA A 199 0.74 7.67 44.36
C ALA A 199 1.45 8.95 43.92
N LYS A 200 0.70 9.96 43.43
CA LYS A 200 1.25 11.29 43.08
C LYS A 200 1.88 11.96 44.29
N GLN A 201 1.19 11.96 45.43
CA GLN A 201 1.71 12.53 46.69
C GLN A 201 2.97 11.81 47.17
N LYS A 202 2.98 10.47 47.11
CA LYS A 202 4.15 9.66 47.48
C LYS A 202 5.36 9.99 46.60
N LEU A 203 5.15 10.11 45.29
CA LEU A 203 6.20 10.50 44.34
C LEU A 203 6.73 11.92 44.63
N ALA A 204 5.84 12.88 44.83
CA ALA A 204 6.22 14.26 45.14
C ALA A 204 7.08 14.34 46.40
N LYS A 205 6.65 13.67 47.49
CA LYS A 205 7.42 13.60 48.75
C LYS A 205 8.80 12.98 48.54
N GLY A 206 8.88 11.86 47.79
CA GLY A 206 10.15 11.20 47.50
C GLY A 206 11.11 12.08 46.71
N LEU A 207 10.62 12.79 45.71
CA LEU A 207 11.45 13.69 44.90
C LEU A 207 11.91 14.93 45.68
N LEU A 208 11.07 15.50 46.55
CA LEU A 208 11.44 16.63 47.42
C LEU A 208 12.45 16.24 48.50
N ALA A 209 12.39 15.00 49.00
CA ALA A 209 13.38 14.48 49.93
C ALA A 209 14.77 14.33 49.28
N LEU A 210 14.82 14.01 47.98
CA LEU A 210 16.07 13.92 47.22
C LEU A 210 16.60 15.30 46.79
N GLU A 211 15.71 16.19 46.33
CA GLU A 211 16.07 17.53 45.87
C GLU A 211 14.97 18.54 46.29
N PRO A 212 15.17 19.27 47.41
CA PRO A 212 14.17 20.19 47.95
C PRO A 212 13.79 21.35 47.01
N LYS A 213 14.63 21.69 46.02
CA LYS A 213 14.34 22.75 45.04
C LYS A 213 13.68 22.24 43.76
N ASN A 214 13.38 20.94 43.64
CA ASN A 214 12.81 20.35 42.42
C ASN A 214 11.43 20.94 42.07
N ALA A 215 11.38 21.76 41.02
CA ALA A 215 10.17 22.47 40.59
C ALA A 215 9.04 21.51 40.16
N PHE A 216 9.38 20.39 39.53
CA PHE A 216 8.42 19.37 39.13
C PHE A 216 7.78 18.69 40.36
N ALA A 217 8.58 18.37 41.37
CA ALA A 217 8.10 17.77 42.61
C ALA A 217 7.20 18.71 43.41
N LYS A 218 7.48 20.03 43.38
CA LYS A 218 6.62 21.05 43.98
C LYS A 218 5.29 21.23 43.24
N ALA A 219 5.29 21.08 41.91
CA ALA A 219 4.09 21.22 41.09
C ALA A 219 3.18 19.99 41.10
N LEU A 220 3.72 18.80 41.39
CA LEU A 220 2.97 17.53 41.44
C LEU A 220 1.76 17.59 42.42
N PRO A 221 1.90 18.06 43.68
CA PRO A 221 0.77 18.28 44.59
C PRO A 221 -0.16 19.42 44.14
N SER A 222 0.38 20.44 43.47
CA SER A 222 -0.34 21.64 43.00
C SER A 222 -1.25 21.39 41.79
N THR A 223 -1.14 20.22 41.15
CA THR A 223 -2.01 19.82 40.02
C THR A 223 -3.42 19.38 40.44
N GLN A 224 -3.95 19.88 41.56
CA GLN A 224 -5.39 20.05 41.74
C GLN A 224 -5.83 21.33 41.01
N SER A 225 -5.53 21.45 39.72
CA SER A 225 -6.29 22.42 38.93
C SER A 225 -7.69 21.85 38.80
N GLN A 226 -8.67 22.53 39.40
CA GLN A 226 -10.10 22.26 39.16
C GLN A 226 -10.47 22.55 37.70
N GLN A 227 -9.58 23.22 36.96
CA GLN A 227 -9.75 23.52 35.55
C GLN A 227 -9.18 22.37 34.71
N HIS A 228 -10.09 21.77 33.97
CA HIS A 228 -9.79 20.77 32.95
C HIS A 228 -10.09 21.37 31.58
N ARG A 229 -9.33 20.94 30.58
CA ARG A 229 -9.63 21.16 29.18
C ARG A 229 -10.13 19.86 28.59
N GLU A 230 -11.25 19.93 27.88
CA GLU A 230 -11.73 18.81 27.10
C GLU A 230 -10.73 18.50 25.98
N THR A 231 -10.24 17.27 25.97
CA THR A 231 -9.32 16.75 24.95
C THR A 231 -9.97 15.59 24.22
N LEU A 232 -9.37 15.16 23.12
CA LEU A 232 -9.78 13.95 22.41
C LEU A 232 -9.74 12.66 23.28
N TYR A 233 -9.08 12.71 24.44
CA TYR A 233 -8.97 11.61 25.40
C TYR A 233 -9.78 11.82 26.68
N GLY A 234 -10.67 12.82 26.69
CA GLY A 234 -11.43 13.25 27.85
C GLY A 234 -10.80 14.45 28.57
N PRO A 235 -11.32 14.84 29.74
CA PRO A 235 -10.84 16.00 30.48
C PRO A 235 -9.39 15.82 30.94
N ALA A 236 -8.49 16.66 30.45
CA ALA A 236 -7.11 16.73 30.91
C ALA A 236 -6.88 17.99 31.73
N SER A 237 -6.06 17.92 32.78
CA SER A 237 -5.65 19.13 33.52
C SER A 237 -4.96 20.12 32.58
N ILE A 238 -5.22 21.42 32.70
CA ILE A 238 -4.61 22.48 31.87
C ILE A 238 -3.07 22.53 31.91
N LEU A 239 -2.45 21.88 32.89
CA LEU A 239 -0.99 21.77 33.02
C LEU A 239 -0.43 20.49 32.39
N ALA A 240 -1.29 19.54 32.02
CA ALA A 240 -0.87 18.28 31.43
C ALA A 240 -0.50 18.47 29.96
N PRO A 241 0.50 17.72 29.47
CA PRO A 241 0.86 17.69 28.06
C PRO A 241 -0.28 17.58 27.07
N LEU A 242 -1.23 16.71 27.42
CA LEU A 242 -2.41 16.44 26.63
C LEU A 242 -3.33 17.65 26.48
N SER A 243 -3.38 18.55 27.46
CA SER A 243 -4.25 19.74 27.41
C SER A 243 -3.83 20.80 26.40
N TYR A 244 -2.55 20.80 26.00
CA TYR A 244 -2.05 21.66 24.93
C TYR A 244 -1.85 20.90 23.61
N GLN A 245 -1.47 19.61 23.66
CA GLN A 245 -1.24 18.80 22.46
C GLN A 245 -2.51 18.24 21.81
N GLN A 246 -3.60 18.06 22.56
CA GLN A 246 -4.77 17.27 22.15
C GLN A 246 -6.12 17.95 22.42
N TYR A 247 -6.13 19.29 22.55
CA TYR A 247 -7.33 20.08 22.82
C TYR A 247 -8.32 20.09 21.64
N LEU A 248 -9.62 20.07 21.93
CA LEU A 248 -10.68 20.24 20.94
C LEU A 248 -10.80 21.74 20.57
N LEU A 249 -10.61 22.07 19.28
CA LEU A 249 -10.67 23.42 18.70
C LEU A 249 -11.91 24.27 19.11
N PRO A 250 -11.84 25.63 19.03
CA PRO A 250 -10.80 26.45 18.41
C PRO A 250 -9.81 27.09 19.40
N HIS A 251 -8.61 27.40 18.87
CA HIS A 251 -7.41 27.84 19.57
C HIS A 251 -7.60 29.08 20.47
N GLY A 252 -7.41 28.94 21.77
CA GLY A 252 -7.06 30.05 22.67
C GLY A 252 -5.60 30.49 22.54
N PHE A 253 -5.10 30.61 21.30
CA PHE A 253 -3.81 31.23 20.99
C PHE A 253 -4.09 32.58 20.32
N ASP A 254 -3.73 33.67 20.99
CA ASP A 254 -3.57 34.96 20.31
C ASP A 254 -2.29 34.91 19.48
N VAL A 255 -2.44 34.79 18.17
CA VAL A 255 -1.30 34.85 17.24
C VAL A 255 -0.86 36.30 17.13
N HIS A 256 0.13 36.70 17.92
CA HIS A 256 0.83 37.98 17.74
C HIS A 256 1.85 37.83 16.60
N LEU A 257 1.47 38.26 15.39
CA LEU A 257 2.40 38.42 14.28
C LEU A 257 3.12 39.76 14.42
N SER A 258 4.26 39.79 15.11
CA SER A 258 5.12 40.97 15.13
C SER A 258 5.94 41.05 13.83
N GLY A 259 5.61 42.00 12.96
CA GLY A 259 6.48 42.47 11.88
C GLY A 259 6.52 41.65 10.59
N VAL A 260 5.67 40.63 10.42
CA VAL A 260 5.58 39.88 9.15
C VAL A 260 4.34 40.34 8.40
N SER A 261 4.54 41.14 7.35
CA SER A 261 3.46 41.47 6.41
C SER A 261 3.01 40.20 5.69
N LEU A 262 1.75 39.82 5.85
CA LEU A 262 1.13 38.75 5.08
C LEU A 262 1.18 39.15 3.60
N CYS A 263 2.14 38.59 2.87
CA CYS A 263 2.20 38.75 1.43
C CYS A 263 1.07 37.90 0.83
N ILE A 264 -0.13 38.48 0.74
CA ILE A 264 -1.20 37.97 -0.10
C ILE A 264 -0.76 38.24 -1.54
N GLN A 265 0.11 37.39 -2.09
CA GLN A 265 0.47 37.47 -3.49
C GLN A 265 -0.71 36.97 -4.32
N SER A 266 -1.18 37.85 -5.20
CA SER A 266 -2.24 37.65 -6.19
C SER A 266 -2.03 36.36 -7.00
N PRO A 267 -3.10 35.61 -7.35
CA PRO A 267 -2.99 34.35 -8.07
C PRO A 267 -2.82 34.59 -9.58
N ALA A 268 -1.64 35.03 -10.03
CA ALA A 268 -1.24 35.00 -11.44
C ALA A 268 0.21 35.46 -11.67
N GLN A 269 1.18 34.94 -10.92
CA GLN A 269 2.56 34.98 -11.39
C GLN A 269 2.93 33.58 -11.87
N SER A 270 3.29 33.50 -13.15
CA SER A 270 3.81 32.31 -13.82
C SER A 270 4.66 31.49 -12.85
N LEU A 271 4.35 30.20 -12.72
CA LEU A 271 5.12 29.28 -11.90
C LEU A 271 6.61 29.55 -12.15
N PRO A 272 7.42 29.86 -11.12
CA PRO A 272 8.83 30.10 -11.32
C PRO A 272 9.41 28.88 -12.02
N THR A 273 9.98 29.10 -13.21
CA THR A 273 10.65 28.05 -13.95
C THR A 273 11.90 27.73 -13.14
N LEU A 274 11.84 26.68 -12.32
CA LEU A 274 13.01 26.20 -11.59
C LEU A 274 13.98 25.68 -12.65
N PRO A 275 15.16 26.29 -12.80
CA PRO A 275 16.10 25.85 -13.80
C PRO A 275 16.75 24.56 -13.26
N LEU A 276 16.16 23.43 -13.63
CA LEU A 276 16.68 22.11 -13.30
C LEU A 276 18.00 21.91 -14.07
N PHE A 277 18.98 21.28 -13.41
CA PHE A 277 20.30 20.91 -13.98
C PHE A 277 21.28 22.07 -14.21
N THR A 278 21.07 23.26 -13.64
CA THR A 278 22.02 24.39 -13.74
C THR A 278 23.30 24.21 -12.94
N SER A 279 23.28 23.37 -11.90
CA SER A 279 24.40 23.18 -10.97
C SER A 279 25.13 21.85 -11.14
N SER A 280 24.81 21.04 -12.15
CA SER A 280 25.60 19.84 -12.41
C SER A 280 26.96 20.24 -12.95
N LEU A 281 28.00 20.06 -12.13
CA LEU A 281 29.38 20.03 -12.62
C LEU A 281 29.41 19.06 -13.81
N PRO A 282 29.96 19.46 -14.97
CA PRO A 282 30.12 18.53 -16.09
C PRO A 282 30.86 17.31 -15.56
N TRP A 283 30.24 16.14 -15.66
CA TRP A 283 30.90 14.90 -15.28
C TRP A 283 32.06 14.69 -16.24
N VAL A 284 33.28 14.89 -15.74
CA VAL A 284 34.50 14.58 -16.48
C VAL A 284 34.84 13.12 -16.17
N PRO A 285 34.74 12.19 -17.14
CA PRO A 285 35.19 10.83 -16.95
C PRO A 285 36.64 10.84 -16.47
N GLN A 286 36.97 10.02 -15.47
CA GLN A 286 38.37 9.85 -15.09
C GLN A 286 39.17 9.35 -16.31
N PRO A 287 40.45 9.75 -16.49
CA PRO A 287 41.22 9.47 -17.71
C PRO A 287 41.27 7.98 -18.10
N HIS A 288 41.18 7.07 -17.12
CA HIS A 288 41.16 5.63 -17.35
C HIS A 288 39.78 5.07 -17.78
N LEU A 289 38.70 5.84 -17.57
CA LEU A 289 37.33 5.59 -18.04
C LEU A 289 37.03 6.31 -19.36
N ALA A 290 37.85 7.28 -19.75
CA ALA A 290 37.80 8.00 -21.02
C ALA A 290 38.30 7.14 -22.20
N ARG A 291 37.93 5.85 -22.24
CA ARG A 291 38.03 5.06 -23.47
C ARG A 291 36.86 5.43 -24.37
N ASP A 292 37.08 5.41 -25.68
CA ASP A 292 36.19 5.79 -26.79
C ASP A 292 34.81 5.06 -26.85
N ASP A 293 34.42 4.35 -25.79
CA ASP A 293 33.31 3.40 -25.77
C ASP A 293 32.07 3.89 -25.00
N ILE A 294 32.05 5.10 -24.44
CA ILE A 294 30.78 5.66 -23.91
C ILE A 294 29.95 6.08 -25.11
N PRO A 295 28.81 5.44 -25.40
CA PRO A 295 28.01 5.80 -26.56
C PRO A 295 27.60 7.27 -26.45
N GLN A 296 27.96 8.09 -27.44
CA GLN A 296 27.53 9.49 -27.53
C GLN A 296 26.00 9.63 -27.41
N THR A 297 25.26 8.57 -27.74
CA THR A 297 23.80 8.46 -27.61
C THR A 297 23.27 8.53 -26.18
N ILE A 298 24.11 8.37 -25.14
CA ILE A 298 23.70 8.43 -23.72
C ILE A 298 24.01 9.82 -23.13
N GLN A 299 24.90 10.60 -23.76
CA GLN A 299 25.20 11.96 -23.32
C GLN A 299 24.06 12.90 -23.71
N VAL A 300 23.67 13.77 -22.77
CA VAL A 300 22.57 14.71 -22.96
C VAL A 300 23.02 16.06 -22.40
N SER A 301 22.87 17.14 -23.17
CA SER A 301 23.10 18.50 -22.67
C SER A 301 22.02 18.89 -21.65
N ASN A 302 22.21 19.99 -20.91
CA ASN A 302 21.20 20.46 -19.97
C ASN A 302 19.89 20.82 -20.69
N GLU A 303 19.98 21.42 -21.87
CA GLU A 303 18.84 21.79 -22.70
C GLU A 303 18.10 20.54 -23.17
N ALA A 304 18.83 19.56 -23.71
CA ALA A 304 18.25 18.30 -24.15
C ALA A 304 17.68 17.49 -22.98
N ALA A 305 18.24 17.58 -21.77
CA ALA A 305 17.71 16.92 -20.57
C ALA A 305 16.38 17.55 -20.13
N GLN A 306 16.26 18.87 -20.23
CA GLN A 306 15.01 19.59 -19.97
C GLN A 306 13.94 19.26 -21.02
N ASP A 307 14.32 19.16 -22.29
CA ASP A 307 13.39 18.77 -23.36
C ASP A 307 12.95 17.32 -23.24
N LEU A 308 13.86 16.42 -22.88
CA LEU A 308 13.53 15.03 -22.55
C LEU A 308 12.60 14.95 -21.34
N GLU A 309 12.82 15.71 -20.27
CA GLU A 309 11.88 15.78 -19.14
C GLU A 309 10.49 16.19 -19.63
N ARG A 310 10.39 17.32 -20.35
CA ARG A 310 9.13 17.86 -20.85
C ARG A 310 8.40 16.88 -21.76
N GLY A 311 9.09 16.30 -22.74
CA GLY A 311 8.55 15.35 -23.70
C GLY A 311 8.18 13.99 -23.10
N THR A 312 8.65 13.70 -21.89
CA THR A 312 8.42 12.42 -21.23
C THR A 312 7.58 12.50 -19.95
N ARG A 313 6.93 13.65 -19.68
CA ARG A 313 6.01 13.83 -18.53
C ARG A 313 4.87 12.82 -18.46
N LYS A 314 4.44 12.29 -19.60
CA LYS A 314 3.42 11.23 -19.71
C LYS A 314 3.96 9.82 -19.38
N GLN A 315 5.25 9.71 -19.04
CA GLN A 315 5.90 8.50 -18.54
C GLN A 315 5.66 7.26 -19.42
N SER A 316 5.09 6.19 -18.86
CA SER A 316 4.83 4.89 -19.52
C SER A 316 4.06 5.02 -20.83
N THR A 317 3.23 6.05 -20.99
CA THR A 317 2.44 6.30 -22.20
C THR A 317 3.19 7.09 -23.29
N SER A 318 4.41 7.56 -23.01
CA SER A 318 5.30 8.21 -23.99
C SER A 318 6.27 7.18 -24.58
N THR A 319 6.22 7.00 -25.90
CA THR A 319 7.20 6.18 -26.64
C THR A 319 8.63 6.70 -26.44
N THR A 320 8.81 8.01 -26.39
CA THR A 320 10.10 8.65 -26.06
C THR A 320 10.59 8.22 -24.68
N TRP A 321 9.74 8.22 -23.65
CA TRP A 321 10.13 7.79 -22.29
C TRP A 321 10.57 6.32 -22.25
N GLN A 322 9.88 5.45 -22.99
CA GLN A 322 10.23 4.03 -23.09
C GLN A 322 11.61 3.85 -23.75
N ASN A 323 11.82 4.49 -24.90
CA ASN A 323 13.07 4.41 -25.66
C ASN A 323 14.27 4.92 -24.86
N GLU A 324 14.15 6.10 -24.23
CA GLU A 324 15.25 6.70 -23.46
C GLU A 324 15.62 5.85 -22.22
N ARG A 325 14.66 5.12 -21.63
CA ARG A 325 14.90 4.23 -20.48
C ARG A 325 15.52 2.90 -20.85
N HIS A 326 15.35 2.43 -22.08
CA HIS A 326 16.02 1.22 -22.55
C HIS A 326 17.54 1.38 -22.64
N LEU A 327 18.00 2.62 -22.85
CA LEU A 327 19.42 2.96 -23.01
C LEU A 327 20.13 3.32 -21.70
N ARG A 328 19.38 3.55 -20.62
CA ARG A 328 19.89 4.16 -19.38
C ARG A 328 19.67 3.29 -18.16
N LEU A 329 20.62 3.36 -17.22
CA LEU A 329 20.43 2.79 -15.90
C LEU A 329 19.45 3.64 -15.10
N THR A 330 18.24 3.13 -14.86
CA THR A 330 17.20 3.84 -14.11
C THR A 330 17.35 3.63 -12.60
N SER A 331 16.86 4.58 -11.80
CA SER A 331 16.86 4.49 -10.33
C SER A 331 16.25 3.19 -9.80
N SER A 332 15.13 2.74 -10.39
CA SER A 332 14.46 1.48 -10.04
C SER A 332 15.29 0.22 -10.31
N LYS A 333 16.31 0.31 -11.17
CA LYS A 333 17.19 -0.80 -11.56
C LYS A 333 18.59 -0.65 -10.97
N PHE A 334 18.94 0.54 -10.46
CA PHE A 334 20.25 0.85 -9.91
C PHE A 334 20.65 -0.10 -8.78
N GLY A 335 19.76 -0.35 -7.80
CA GLY A 335 20.05 -1.25 -6.69
C GLY A 335 20.38 -2.68 -7.13
N THR A 336 19.64 -3.21 -8.12
CA THR A 336 19.90 -4.54 -8.69
C THR A 336 21.24 -4.63 -9.42
N VAL A 337 21.68 -3.53 -10.03
CA VAL A 337 22.95 -3.44 -10.74
C VAL A 337 24.12 -3.26 -9.76
N LEU A 338 23.93 -2.44 -8.72
CA LEU A 338 24.93 -2.13 -7.70
C LEU A 338 25.32 -3.35 -6.85
N THR A 339 24.36 -4.23 -6.53
CA THR A 339 24.60 -5.40 -5.67
C THR A 339 25.31 -6.56 -6.37
N ARG A 340 25.65 -6.44 -7.66
CA ARG A 340 26.33 -7.49 -8.43
C ARG A 340 27.81 -7.56 -8.07
N LYS A 341 28.24 -8.68 -7.47
CA LYS A 341 29.64 -8.91 -7.05
C LYS A 341 30.61 -9.13 -8.22
N VAL A 342 30.16 -9.76 -9.31
CA VAL A 342 30.97 -10.07 -10.50
C VAL A 342 30.13 -9.89 -11.76
N TRP A 343 30.72 -9.29 -12.80
CA TRP A 343 30.12 -9.12 -14.12
C TRP A 343 30.77 -10.07 -15.11
N SER A 344 29.98 -10.89 -15.78
CA SER A 344 30.46 -11.69 -16.91
C SER A 344 30.90 -10.84 -18.08
N THR A 345 31.73 -11.40 -18.95
CA THR A 345 32.17 -10.76 -20.20
C THR A 345 30.98 -10.33 -21.06
N LYS A 346 29.94 -11.16 -21.13
CA LYS A 346 28.66 -10.84 -21.80
C LYS A 346 27.91 -9.70 -21.09
N GLY A 347 27.90 -9.68 -19.76
CA GLY A 347 27.30 -8.60 -18.97
C GLY A 347 28.02 -7.26 -19.17
N ARG A 348 29.35 -7.26 -19.25
CA ARG A 348 30.17 -6.08 -19.55
C ARG A 348 29.95 -5.59 -20.98
N GLN A 349 29.85 -6.49 -21.96
CA GLN A 349 29.54 -6.11 -23.34
C GLN A 349 28.13 -5.52 -23.45
N ASN A 350 27.17 -6.05 -22.69
CA ASN A 350 25.80 -5.54 -22.68
C ASN A 350 25.71 -4.10 -22.14
N LEU A 351 26.59 -3.69 -21.20
CA LEU A 351 26.66 -2.29 -20.73
C LEU A 351 27.03 -1.31 -21.85
N LYS A 352 27.71 -1.79 -22.89
CA LYS A 352 28.15 -0.97 -24.04
C LYS A 352 27.14 -0.98 -25.19
N THR A 353 26.03 -1.70 -25.07
CA THR A 353 25.01 -1.82 -26.13
C THR A 353 23.66 -1.29 -25.67
N PRO A 354 22.87 -0.67 -26.56
CA PRO A 354 21.54 -0.16 -26.26
C PRO A 354 20.53 -1.29 -25.96
N ARG A 355 20.49 -1.81 -24.72
CA ARG A 355 19.62 -2.92 -24.31
C ARG A 355 19.17 -2.83 -22.85
N ASP A 356 18.03 -3.44 -22.54
CA ASP A 356 17.51 -3.51 -21.16
C ASP A 356 18.39 -4.39 -20.24
N LEU A 357 19.19 -3.73 -19.40
CA LEU A 357 20.12 -4.35 -18.46
C LEU A 357 19.46 -5.12 -17.30
N SER A 358 18.16 -4.96 -17.08
CA SER A 358 17.42 -5.69 -16.02
C SER A 358 17.13 -7.14 -16.36
N ARG A 359 17.11 -7.48 -17.66
CA ARG A 359 16.91 -8.84 -18.16
C ARG A 359 18.21 -9.53 -18.56
N VAL A 360 19.34 -8.86 -18.37
CA VAL A 360 20.65 -9.45 -18.58
C VAL A 360 20.91 -10.40 -17.42
N PRO A 361 21.06 -11.72 -17.67
CA PRO A 361 21.40 -12.66 -16.63
C PRO A 361 22.72 -12.24 -15.98
N SER A 362 22.79 -12.27 -14.64
CA SER A 362 24.07 -12.41 -13.96
C SER A 362 24.67 -13.75 -14.43
N ILE A 363 25.92 -13.76 -14.88
CA ILE A 363 26.63 -15.00 -15.29
C ILE A 363 27.91 -14.98 -14.44
N GLU A 364 28.40 -16.04 -13.82
CA GLU A 364 28.43 -17.48 -14.13
C GLU A 364 28.21 -18.30 -12.84
#